data_AF-A0A2H2WZM0-F1
#
_entry.id   AF-A0A2H2WZM0-F1
#
_cell.length_a   1.000
_cell.length_b   1.000
_cell.length_c   1.000
_cell.angle_alpha   90.00
_cell.angle_beta   90.00
_cell.angle_gamma   90.00
#
_symmetry.space_group_name_H-M   'P 1'
#
loop_
_entity.id
_entity.type
_entity.pdbx_description
1 polymer ?
#
loop_
_entity_poly.entity_id
_entity_poly.type
_entity_poly.pdbx_seq_one_letter_code
_entity_poly.pdbx_strand_id
1 'polypeptide(L)'
;MVHTGITDHARLRLMQRSRLPLHVLTDMIDKREYVDLGSKPGILKEHILIYSRLDERWYVLIRDIISGCIVTVLPENFHDSSFIKIKESDKKSAYDLANKVSAPGSEFISINLCYNDFDGYRHSKKIYSIPLSQIDVSQDTFLKSKFIKLLKRQIRENIARGLSFDEQMIEPGYTPLFLNVKFSPDTYKILYF
;
A
#
# COMPACT_ATOMS: atom_id res chain seq x y z
N MET A 1 13.51 -4.80 15.10
CA MET A 1 13.87 -3.51 14.47
C MET A 1 13.15 -3.46 13.13
N VAL A 2 12.15 -2.58 13.01
CA VAL A 2 11.24 -2.45 11.87
C VAL A 2 11.92 -1.58 10.80
N HIS A 3 11.83 -1.98 9.52
CA HIS A 3 11.51 -1.10 8.39
C HIS A 3 11.38 -1.93 7.10
N THR A 4 10.22 -2.55 6.88
CA THR A 4 9.71 -2.69 5.51
C THR A 4 9.28 -1.28 5.06
N GLY A 5 10.22 -0.49 4.54
CA GLY A 5 10.03 0.95 4.41
C GLY A 5 10.68 1.60 3.19
N ILE A 6 10.12 2.73 2.79
CA ILE A 6 10.71 3.66 1.81
C ILE A 6 11.53 4.67 2.62
N THR A 7 12.83 4.82 2.33
CA THR A 7 13.69 5.77 3.06
C THR A 7 13.28 7.22 2.80
N ASP A 8 13.69 8.14 3.65
CA ASP A 8 13.43 9.58 3.41
C ASP A 8 14.10 10.07 2.13
N HIS A 9 15.25 9.51 1.77
CA HIS A 9 15.88 9.79 0.48
C HIS A 9 15.00 9.33 -0.68
N ALA A 10 14.49 8.10 -0.65
CA ALA A 10 13.59 7.59 -1.69
C ALA A 10 12.29 8.40 -1.78
N ARG A 11 11.73 8.80 -0.63
CA ARG A 11 10.53 9.65 -0.55
C ARG A 11 10.76 11.00 -1.22
N LEU A 12 11.89 11.66 -0.92
CA LEU A 12 12.28 12.91 -1.54
C LEU A 12 12.42 12.75 -3.06
N ARG A 13 13.10 11.68 -3.51
CA ARG A 13 13.28 11.40 -4.95
C ARG A 13 11.96 11.12 -5.66
N LEU A 14 11.05 10.39 -5.04
CA LEU A 14 9.71 10.15 -5.57
C LEU A 14 8.98 11.48 -5.80
N MET A 15 8.90 12.33 -4.77
CA MET A 15 8.22 13.63 -4.84
C MET A 15 8.83 14.58 -5.88
N GLN A 16 10.15 14.53 -6.07
CA GLN A 16 10.85 15.37 -7.04
C GLN A 16 10.66 14.94 -8.49
N ARG A 17 10.33 13.65 -8.72
CA ARG A 17 10.49 13.02 -10.04
C ARG A 17 9.21 12.39 -10.59
N SER A 18 8.19 12.23 -9.75
CA SER A 18 6.95 11.54 -10.07
C SER A 18 5.76 12.20 -9.36
N ARG A 19 4.58 12.08 -9.96
CA ARG A 19 3.31 12.46 -9.36
C ARG A 19 2.71 11.34 -8.50
N LEU A 20 3.35 10.17 -8.42
CA LEU A 20 2.89 9.05 -7.60
C LEU A 20 2.86 9.44 -6.12
N PRO A 21 1.68 9.37 -5.47
CA PRO A 21 1.61 9.48 -4.03
C PRO A 21 2.37 8.33 -3.38
N LEU A 22 3.06 8.62 -2.27
CA LEU A 22 3.85 7.62 -1.54
C LEU A 22 3.04 6.35 -1.20
N HIS A 23 1.78 6.50 -0.79
CA HIS A 23 0.91 5.37 -0.45
C HIS A 23 0.58 4.49 -1.66
N VAL A 24 0.50 5.07 -2.88
CA VAL A 24 0.28 4.29 -4.10
C VAL A 24 1.52 3.47 -4.42
N LEU A 25 2.72 4.07 -4.28
CA LEU A 25 3.97 3.33 -4.46
C LEU A 25 4.08 2.17 -3.47
N THR A 26 3.75 2.40 -2.19
CA THR A 26 3.72 1.33 -1.18
C THR A 26 2.73 0.23 -1.56
N ASP A 27 1.50 0.59 -1.96
CA ASP A 27 0.49 -0.37 -2.38
C ASP A 27 0.97 -1.21 -3.58
N MET A 28 1.66 -0.60 -4.56
CA MET A 28 2.25 -1.31 -5.71
C MET A 28 3.32 -2.32 -5.28
N ILE A 29 4.18 -1.92 -4.33
CA ILE A 29 5.22 -2.79 -3.78
C ILE A 29 4.61 -3.98 -3.02
N ASP A 30 3.65 -3.71 -2.14
CA ASP A 30 3.00 -4.72 -1.30
C ASP A 30 2.24 -5.75 -2.14
N LYS A 31 1.60 -5.30 -3.23
CA LYS A 31 0.90 -6.17 -4.18
C LYS A 31 1.82 -6.86 -5.19
N ARG A 32 3.13 -6.58 -5.15
CA ARG A 32 4.11 -7.06 -6.15
C ARG A 32 3.74 -6.68 -7.59
N GLU A 33 3.19 -5.48 -7.78
CA GLU A 33 2.86 -4.89 -9.09
C GLU A 33 4.12 -4.28 -9.72
N TYR A 34 5.18 -5.08 -9.81
CA TYR A 34 6.49 -4.67 -10.30
C TYR A 34 7.21 -5.82 -10.98
N VAL A 35 8.22 -5.49 -11.79
CA VAL A 35 9.13 -6.47 -12.39
C VAL A 35 10.47 -6.39 -11.67
N ASP A 36 10.94 -7.53 -11.17
CA ASP A 36 12.30 -7.64 -10.65
C ASP A 36 13.29 -7.70 -11.82
N LEU A 37 14.20 -6.72 -11.88
CA LEU A 37 15.27 -6.64 -12.87
C LEU A 37 16.53 -7.38 -12.40
N GLY A 38 16.56 -7.80 -11.13
CA GLY A 38 17.63 -8.52 -10.48
C GLY A 38 18.58 -7.62 -9.69
N SER A 39 19.70 -8.23 -9.28
CA SER A 39 20.78 -7.58 -8.56
C SER A 39 22.12 -7.85 -9.25
N LYS A 40 23.08 -6.94 -9.10
CA LYS A 40 24.44 -7.16 -9.60
C LYS A 40 25.27 -7.87 -8.53
N PRO A 41 26.08 -8.89 -8.88
CA PRO A 41 27.02 -9.51 -7.95
C PRO A 41 27.92 -8.47 -7.27
N GLY A 42 28.02 -8.54 -5.94
CA GLY A 42 28.82 -7.61 -5.14
C GLY A 42 28.13 -6.30 -4.77
N ILE A 43 26.92 -6.03 -5.29
CA ILE A 43 26.09 -4.89 -4.88
C ILE A 43 24.83 -5.45 -4.22
N LEU A 44 24.66 -5.20 -2.93
CA LEU A 44 23.49 -5.67 -2.15
C LEU A 44 22.24 -4.82 -2.42
N LYS A 45 21.98 -4.54 -3.70
CA LYS A 45 20.85 -3.76 -4.19
C LYS A 45 20.11 -4.55 -5.26
N GLU A 46 18.79 -4.63 -5.11
CA GLU A 46 17.84 -5.16 -6.08
C GLU A 46 17.22 -3.99 -6.85
N HIS A 47 17.05 -4.18 -8.16
CA HIS A 47 16.47 -3.18 -9.05
C HIS A 47 15.08 -3.64 -9.46
N ILE A 48 14.09 -2.78 -9.26
CA ILE A 48 12.68 -3.11 -9.48
C ILE A 48 12.08 -2.09 -10.43
N LEU A 49 11.43 -2.55 -11.49
CA LEU A 49 10.74 -1.72 -12.46
C LEU A 49 9.26 -1.60 -12.14
N ILE A 50 8.77 -0.37 -12.09
CA ILE A 50 7.34 -0.06 -12.02
C ILE A 50 6.91 0.83 -13.19
N TYR A 51 5.63 0.77 -13.54
CA TYR A 51 5.01 1.73 -14.44
C TYR A 51 4.06 2.65 -13.67
N SER A 52 4.31 3.95 -13.73
CA SER A 52 3.42 4.96 -13.17
C SER A 52 2.33 5.29 -14.19
N ARG A 53 1.08 4.93 -13.88
CA ARG A 53 -0.07 5.34 -14.69
C ARG A 53 -0.29 6.86 -14.66
N LEU A 54 0.06 7.52 -13.56
CA LEU A 54 -0.12 8.98 -13.38
C LEU A 54 0.88 9.81 -14.18
N ASP A 55 2.09 9.28 -14.39
CA ASP A 55 3.15 9.95 -15.13
C ASP A 55 3.34 9.40 -16.55
N GLU A 56 2.64 8.30 -16.87
CA GLU A 56 2.77 7.54 -18.12
C GLU A 56 4.23 7.13 -18.42
N ARG A 57 4.97 6.75 -17.37
CA ARG A 57 6.43 6.53 -17.43
C ARG A 57 6.88 5.42 -16.49
N TRP A 58 8.00 4.79 -16.84
CA TRP A 58 8.67 3.79 -16.01
C TRP A 58 9.64 4.41 -15.00
N TYR A 59 9.69 3.81 -13.83
CA TYR A 59 10.66 4.13 -12.78
C TYR A 59 11.33 2.87 -12.26
N VAL A 60 12.61 3.00 -11.94
CA VAL A 60 13.40 1.98 -11.27
C VAL A 60 13.51 2.33 -9.79
N LEU A 61 13.00 1.45 -8.95
CA LEU A 61 13.19 1.48 -7.51
C LEU A 61 14.45 0.68 -7.17
N ILE A 62 15.30 1.24 -6.34
CA ILE A 62 16.47 0.53 -5.82
C ILE A 62 16.12 0.06 -4.42
N ARG A 63 16.06 -1.24 -4.21
CA ARG A 63 15.83 -1.86 -2.92
C ARG A 63 17.15 -2.34 -2.33
N ASP A 64 17.40 -2.02 -1.07
CA ASP A 64 18.49 -2.63 -0.33
C ASP A 64 18.12 -4.05 0.10
N ILE A 65 18.95 -5.03 -0.24
CA ILE A 65 18.62 -6.45 0.00
C ILE A 65 18.67 -6.79 1.49
N ILE A 66 19.58 -6.17 2.26
CA ILE A 66 19.73 -6.45 3.70
C ILE A 66 18.52 -5.93 4.47
N SER A 67 18.14 -4.67 4.23
CA SER A 67 17.07 -4.01 4.97
C SER A 67 15.69 -4.15 4.33
N GLY A 68 15.61 -4.58 3.07
CA GLY A 68 14.38 -4.60 2.29
C GLY A 68 13.85 -3.21 1.90
N CYS A 69 14.56 -2.13 2.26
CA CYS A 69 14.08 -0.76 2.08
C CYS A 69 14.28 -0.25 0.65
N ILE A 70 13.32 0.53 0.14
CA ILE A 70 13.54 1.30 -1.09
C ILE A 70 14.42 2.50 -0.74
N VAL A 71 15.63 2.55 -1.31
CA VAL A 71 16.64 3.57 -1.02
C VAL A 71 16.61 4.75 -1.99
N THR A 72 16.16 4.55 -3.23
CA THR A 72 15.97 5.62 -4.20
C THR A 72 14.98 5.23 -5.30
N VAL A 73 14.44 6.24 -5.99
CA VAL A 73 13.56 6.12 -7.17
C VAL A 73 14.21 6.85 -8.33
N LEU A 74 14.42 6.16 -9.45
CA LEU A 74 15.07 6.68 -10.65
C LEU A 74 14.10 6.64 -11.83
N PRO A 75 13.95 7.73 -12.60
CA PRO A 75 13.33 7.66 -13.92
C PRO A 75 14.13 6.70 -14.80
N GLU A 76 13.46 6.01 -15.71
CA GLU A 76 14.10 5.05 -16.63
C GLU A 76 15.36 5.61 -17.29
N ASN A 77 15.31 6.85 -17.79
CA ASN A 77 16.43 7.50 -18.48
C ASN A 77 17.61 7.88 -17.57
N PHE A 78 17.44 7.83 -16.25
CA PHE A 78 18.52 8.00 -15.26
C PHE A 78 19.07 6.67 -14.78
N HIS A 79 18.42 5.56 -15.11
CA HIS A 79 18.96 4.24 -14.85
C HIS A 79 20.03 3.95 -15.91
N ASP A 80 21.29 3.99 -15.49
CA ASP A 80 22.40 3.72 -16.39
C ASP A 80 22.32 2.26 -16.87
N SER A 81 22.15 2.10 -18.19
CA SER A 81 22.07 0.81 -18.88
C SER A 81 23.29 -0.08 -18.65
N SER A 82 24.41 0.47 -18.15
CA SER A 82 25.62 -0.24 -17.76
C SER A 82 25.45 -1.11 -16.51
N PHE A 83 24.40 -0.89 -15.71
CA PHE A 83 24.10 -1.70 -14.52
C PHE A 83 23.26 -2.93 -14.87
N ILE A 84 22.04 -2.69 -15.35
CA ILE A 84 21.10 -3.72 -15.81
C ILE A 84 20.34 -3.13 -16.99
N LYS A 85 20.34 -3.82 -18.13
CA LYS A 85 19.58 -3.35 -19.29
C LYS A 85 18.10 -3.72 -19.11
N ILE A 86 17.24 -2.71 -19.02
CA ILE A 86 15.78 -2.90 -19.04
C ILE A 86 15.38 -3.38 -20.44
N LYS A 87 14.78 -4.56 -20.54
CA LYS A 87 14.30 -5.09 -21.80
C LYS A 87 12.89 -4.56 -22.07
N GLU A 88 12.52 -4.49 -23.35
CA GLU A 88 11.14 -4.16 -23.74
C GLU A 88 10.11 -5.16 -23.18
N SER A 89 10.51 -6.43 -22.98
CA SER A 89 9.69 -7.41 -22.27
C SER A 89 9.40 -6.99 -20.84
N ASP A 90 10.39 -6.44 -20.12
CA ASP A 90 10.25 -6.03 -18.72
C ASP A 90 9.34 -4.82 -18.63
N LYS A 91 9.47 -3.87 -19.56
CA LYS A 91 8.58 -2.72 -19.66
C LYS A 91 7.15 -3.13 -19.94
N LYS A 92 6.95 -4.04 -20.90
CA LYS A 92 5.64 -4.58 -21.23
C LYS A 92 5.03 -5.28 -20.01
N SER A 93 5.79 -6.13 -19.31
CA SER A 93 5.32 -6.78 -18.09
C SER A 93 4.98 -5.78 -16.97
N ALA A 94 5.81 -4.75 -16.74
CA ALA A 94 5.52 -3.72 -15.75
C ALA A 94 4.28 -2.88 -16.12
N TYR A 95 4.11 -2.58 -17.41
CA TYR A 95 2.92 -1.92 -17.94
C TYR A 95 1.67 -2.80 -17.76
N ASP A 96 1.76 -4.08 -18.12
CA ASP A 96 0.68 -5.04 -17.99
C ASP A 96 0.31 -5.27 -16.52
N LEU A 97 1.27 -5.24 -15.59
CA LEU A 97 1.02 -5.32 -14.15
C LEU A 97 0.31 -4.07 -13.62
N ALA A 98 0.79 -2.87 -13.99
CA ALA A 98 0.19 -1.61 -13.56
C ALA A 98 -1.22 -1.38 -14.15
N ASN A 99 -1.46 -1.91 -15.36
CA ASN A 99 -2.74 -1.86 -16.05
C ASN A 99 -3.52 -3.17 -15.95
N LYS A 100 -3.05 -4.12 -15.14
CA LYS A 100 -3.83 -5.28 -14.78
C LYS A 100 -5.00 -4.72 -14.00
N VAL A 101 -6.10 -4.48 -14.71
CA VAL A 101 -7.43 -4.52 -14.11
C VAL A 101 -7.37 -5.84 -13.36
N SER A 102 -7.32 -5.76 -12.04
CA SER A 102 -7.55 -6.95 -11.21
C SER A 102 -8.71 -7.64 -11.90
N ALA A 103 -8.57 -8.93 -12.26
CA ALA A 103 -9.69 -9.67 -12.83
C ALA A 103 -10.95 -9.28 -12.05
N PRO A 104 -12.17 -9.31 -12.63
CA PRO A 104 -13.39 -8.96 -11.91
C PRO A 104 -13.70 -9.93 -10.75
N GLY A 105 -12.72 -10.36 -9.97
CA GLY A 105 -12.84 -10.51 -8.54
C GLY A 105 -13.32 -9.19 -7.95
N SER A 106 -14.65 -9.07 -7.92
CA SER A 106 -15.43 -8.35 -6.92
C SER A 106 -14.70 -7.15 -6.34
N GLU A 107 -14.93 -5.95 -6.86
CA GLU A 107 -14.43 -4.74 -6.23
C GLU A 107 -14.79 -4.78 -4.73
N PHE A 108 -13.84 -4.59 -3.83
CA PHE A 108 -14.08 -4.69 -2.39
C PHE A 108 -13.99 -3.30 -1.76
N ILE A 109 -14.89 -3.01 -0.83
CA ILE A 109 -14.68 -1.97 0.16
C ILE A 109 -13.72 -2.52 1.22
N SER A 110 -12.59 -1.85 1.40
CA SER A 110 -11.65 -2.19 2.48
C SER A 110 -11.75 -1.19 3.62
N ILE A 111 -11.81 -1.72 4.85
CA ILE A 111 -11.85 -0.90 6.07
C ILE A 111 -10.57 -1.18 6.84
N ASN A 112 -9.78 -0.13 7.05
CA ASN A 112 -8.54 -0.20 7.79
C ASN A 112 -8.69 0.59 9.09
N LEU A 113 -8.30 -0.01 10.21
CA LEU A 113 -8.20 0.67 11.50
C LEU A 113 -6.79 1.25 11.63
N CYS A 114 -6.72 2.57 11.81
CA CYS A 114 -5.51 3.23 12.26
C CYS A 114 -5.57 3.42 13.77
N TYR A 115 -4.52 3.00 14.46
CA TYR A 115 -4.43 3.00 15.92
C TYR A 115 -2.99 3.23 16.38
N ASN A 116 -2.81 3.65 17.62
CA ASN A 116 -1.53 3.54 18.29
C ASN A 116 -1.51 2.24 19.10
N ASP A 117 -0.42 1.47 19.09
CA ASP A 117 -0.26 0.35 20.01
C ASP A 117 -0.04 0.83 21.46
N PHE A 118 0.17 -0.12 22.37
CA PHE A 118 0.42 0.17 23.79
C PHE A 118 1.66 1.05 24.00
N ASP A 119 2.68 0.91 23.15
CA ASP A 119 3.92 1.68 23.20
C ASP A 119 3.78 3.06 22.52
N GLY A 120 2.61 3.36 21.94
CA GLY A 120 2.32 4.63 21.28
C GLY A 120 2.71 4.69 19.80
N TYR A 121 3.21 3.60 19.21
CA TYR A 121 3.53 3.55 17.79
C TYR A 121 2.28 3.43 16.94
N ARG A 122 2.25 4.18 15.84
CA ARG A 122 1.10 4.20 14.92
C ARG A 122 1.14 3.03 13.95
N HIS A 123 0.02 2.32 13.87
CA HIS A 123 -0.23 1.21 12.96
C HIS A 123 -1.48 1.45 12.11
N SER A 124 -1.55 0.76 10.98
CA SER A 124 -2.74 0.66 10.14
C SER A 124 -2.96 -0.79 9.78
N LYS A 125 -4.11 -1.35 10.12
CA LYS A 125 -4.43 -2.75 9.86
C LYS A 125 -5.78 -2.89 9.17
N LYS A 126 -5.84 -3.71 8.11
CA LYS A 126 -7.10 -4.02 7.42
C LYS A 126 -7.94 -4.93 8.31
N ILE A 127 -9.14 -4.47 8.68
CA ILE A 127 -10.03 -5.20 9.58
C ILE A 127 -11.26 -5.77 8.86
N TYR A 128 -11.61 -5.26 7.68
CA TYR A 128 -12.65 -5.83 6.81
C TYR A 128 -12.32 -5.68 5.33
N SER A 129 -12.82 -6.64 4.55
CA SER A 129 -12.89 -6.60 3.08
C SER A 129 -14.28 -7.05 2.65
N ILE A 130 -15.09 -6.15 2.12
CA ILE A 130 -16.51 -6.40 1.80
C ILE A 130 -16.69 -6.31 0.29
N PRO A 131 -17.18 -7.35 -0.40
CA PRO A 131 -17.50 -7.27 -1.82
C PRO A 131 -18.52 -6.14 -2.07
N LEU A 132 -18.28 -5.29 -3.06
CA LEU A 132 -19.22 -4.23 -3.47
C LEU A 132 -20.57 -4.79 -3.88
N SER A 133 -20.62 -6.02 -4.39
CA SER A 133 -21.87 -6.74 -4.67
C SER A 133 -22.76 -6.96 -3.44
N GLN A 134 -22.21 -6.88 -2.22
CA GLN A 134 -22.98 -6.95 -0.97
C GLN A 134 -23.51 -5.59 -0.51
N ILE A 135 -23.19 -4.50 -1.22
CA ILE A 135 -23.52 -3.13 -0.82
C ILE A 135 -24.37 -2.50 -1.93
N ASP A 136 -25.68 -2.53 -1.74
CA ASP A 136 -26.68 -1.96 -2.66
C ASP A 136 -27.09 -0.53 -2.25
N VAL A 137 -26.18 0.20 -1.62
CA VAL A 137 -26.44 1.56 -1.13
C VAL A 137 -25.31 2.51 -1.51
N SER A 138 -25.63 3.80 -1.61
CA SER A 138 -24.62 4.83 -1.87
C SER A 138 -23.50 4.81 -0.81
N GLN A 139 -22.31 5.31 -1.18
CA GLN A 139 -21.17 5.42 -0.27
C GLN A 139 -21.52 6.19 1.01
N ASP A 140 -22.23 7.31 0.89
CA ASP A 140 -22.64 8.11 2.05
C ASP A 140 -23.63 7.37 2.96
N THR A 141 -24.54 6.59 2.37
CA THR A 141 -25.47 5.74 3.13
C THR A 141 -24.71 4.62 3.84
N PHE A 142 -23.76 3.98 3.17
CA PHE A 142 -22.91 2.94 3.74
C PHE A 142 -22.11 3.44 4.95
N LEU A 143 -21.49 4.62 4.85
CA LEU A 143 -20.70 5.24 5.93
C LEU A 143 -21.55 5.58 7.17
N LYS A 144 -22.86 5.80 6.98
CA LYS A 144 -23.84 6.07 8.06
C LYS A 144 -24.56 4.81 8.55
N SER A 145 -24.25 3.64 7.98
CA SER A 145 -24.95 2.39 8.25
C SER A 145 -24.81 1.92 9.71
N LYS A 146 -25.74 1.06 10.13
CA LYS A 146 -25.67 0.38 11.44
C LYS A 146 -24.39 -0.44 11.57
N PHE A 147 -23.91 -1.03 10.48
CA PHE A 147 -22.65 -1.79 10.44
C PHE A 147 -21.46 -0.93 10.88
N ILE A 148 -21.24 0.24 10.26
CA ILE A 148 -20.12 1.12 10.63
C ILE A 148 -20.23 1.61 12.09
N LYS A 149 -21.44 1.92 12.55
CA LYS A 149 -21.68 2.32 13.95
C LYS A 149 -21.34 1.21 14.94
N LEU A 150 -21.79 -0.02 14.66
CA LEU A 150 -21.49 -1.19 15.49
C LEU A 150 -20.01 -1.52 15.48
N LEU A 151 -19.35 -1.43 14.32
CA LEU A 151 -17.91 -1.64 14.19
C LEU A 151 -17.13 -0.68 15.08
N LYS A 152 -17.43 0.64 15.03
CA LYS A 152 -16.80 1.62 15.90
C LYS A 152 -17.03 1.36 17.38
N ARG A 153 -18.21 0.85 17.75
CA ARG A 153 -18.53 0.47 19.13
C ARG A 153 -17.71 -0.74 19.56
N GLN A 154 -17.70 -1.80 18.77
CA GLN A 154 -16.94 -3.03 19.04
C GLN A 154 -15.45 -2.74 19.23
N ILE A 155 -14.87 -1.88 18.40
CA ILE A 155 -13.47 -1.45 18.55
C ILE A 155 -13.26 -0.79 19.92
N ARG A 156 -14.05 0.23 20.27
CA ARG A 156 -13.92 0.91 21.58
C ARG A 156 -14.09 -0.04 22.77
N GLU A 157 -15.03 -0.98 22.70
CA GLU A 157 -15.31 -1.93 23.78
C GLU A 157 -14.21 -2.98 23.98
N ASN A 158 -13.36 -3.21 22.98
CA ASN A 158 -12.33 -4.25 23.00
C ASN A 158 -10.90 -3.71 23.11
N ILE A 159 -10.71 -2.43 23.44
CA ILE A 159 -9.37 -1.85 23.67
C ILE A 159 -8.57 -2.67 24.68
N ALA A 160 -9.16 -2.99 25.84
CA ALA A 160 -8.49 -3.71 26.92
C ALA A 160 -8.29 -5.21 26.65
N ARG A 161 -8.99 -5.78 25.66
CA ARG A 161 -8.98 -7.23 25.38
C ARG A 161 -8.28 -7.58 24.06
N GLY A 162 -7.94 -6.57 23.25
CA GLY A 162 -7.49 -6.76 21.88
C GLY A 162 -8.67 -7.02 20.94
N LEU A 163 -8.42 -6.89 19.64
CA LEU A 163 -9.40 -7.20 18.59
C LEU A 163 -8.96 -8.42 17.81
N SER A 164 -9.91 -9.27 17.46
CA SER A 164 -9.72 -10.33 16.48
C SER A 164 -10.72 -10.14 15.34
N PHE A 165 -10.21 -10.09 14.12
CA PHE A 165 -10.99 -10.09 12.88
C PHE A 165 -10.42 -11.17 11.96
N ASP A 166 -11.19 -12.22 11.70
CA ASP A 166 -10.74 -13.40 10.94
C ASP A 166 -9.39 -13.94 11.45
N GLU A 167 -8.35 -13.95 10.61
CA GLU A 167 -6.98 -14.39 10.95
C GLU A 167 -6.08 -13.26 11.52
N GLN A 168 -6.63 -12.07 11.73
CA GLN A 168 -5.88 -10.89 12.13
C GLN A 168 -6.18 -10.45 13.57
N MET A 169 -5.12 -10.34 14.38
CA MET A 169 -5.21 -9.89 15.77
C MET A 169 -4.60 -8.49 15.96
N ILE A 170 -5.24 -7.65 16.77
CA ILE A 170 -4.68 -6.41 17.32
C ILE A 170 -4.55 -6.63 18.82
N GLU A 171 -3.32 -6.51 19.32
CA GLU A 171 -3.02 -6.70 20.73
C GLU A 171 -3.80 -5.74 21.64
N PRO A 172 -4.08 -6.12 22.88
CA PRO A 172 -4.71 -5.24 23.86
C PRO A 172 -3.95 -3.93 24.09
N GLY A 173 -4.66 -2.91 24.59
CA GLY A 173 -4.07 -1.63 24.98
C GLY A 173 -3.87 -0.63 23.83
N TYR A 174 -4.42 -0.91 22.65
CA TYR A 174 -4.33 0.00 21.51
C TYR A 174 -5.27 1.22 21.66
N THR A 175 -4.87 2.36 21.12
CA THR A 175 -5.70 3.57 21.03
C THR A 175 -6.21 3.77 19.60
N PRO A 176 -7.51 3.55 19.31
CA PRO A 176 -8.05 3.75 17.98
C PRO A 176 -8.06 5.24 17.60
N LEU A 177 -7.65 5.56 16.37
CA LEU A 177 -7.58 6.94 15.87
C LEU A 177 -8.68 7.22 14.85
N PHE A 178 -8.73 6.42 13.79
CA PHE A 178 -9.74 6.54 12.73
C PHE A 178 -9.87 5.25 11.92
N LEU A 179 -11.00 5.11 11.23
CA LEU A 179 -11.18 4.13 10.16
C LEU A 179 -10.89 4.79 8.81
N ASN A 180 -10.11 4.14 7.97
CA ASN A 180 -9.96 4.47 6.56
C ASN A 180 -10.77 3.48 5.72
N VAL A 181 -11.90 3.95 5.17
CA VAL A 181 -12.80 3.19 4.32
C VAL A 181 -12.46 3.49 2.86
N LYS A 182 -11.82 2.56 2.16
CA LYS A 182 -11.50 2.67 0.73
C LYS A 182 -12.55 1.94 -0.10
N PHE A 183 -13.16 2.64 -1.05
CA PHE A 183 -14.14 2.12 -2.02
C PHE A 183 -13.48 1.72 -3.34
N SER A 184 -12.38 2.40 -3.69
CA SER A 184 -11.53 2.13 -4.85
C SER A 184 -10.11 2.61 -4.54
N PRO A 185 -9.11 2.41 -5.43
CA PRO A 185 -7.76 2.96 -5.24
C PRO A 185 -7.75 4.49 -5.00
N ASP A 186 -8.66 5.21 -5.65
CA ASP A 186 -8.69 6.68 -5.63
C ASP A 186 -9.79 7.27 -4.72
N THR A 187 -10.73 6.44 -4.24
CA THR A 187 -11.89 6.88 -3.47
C THR A 187 -11.87 6.31 -2.05
N TYR A 188 -11.70 7.17 -1.05
CA TYR A 188 -11.71 6.78 0.36
C TYR A 188 -12.29 7.84 1.30
N LYS A 189 -12.67 7.42 2.51
CA LYS A 189 -13.18 8.30 3.58
C LYS A 189 -12.57 7.94 4.94
N ILE A 190 -12.23 8.98 5.70
CA ILE A 190 -11.69 8.86 7.06
C ILE A 190 -12.83 9.09 8.06
N LEU A 191 -12.98 8.17 9.02
CA LEU A 191 -13.97 8.24 10.09
C LEU A 191 -13.29 8.18 11.46
N TYR A 192 -13.21 9.31 12.15
CA TYR A 192 -12.60 9.42 13.49
C TYR A 192 -13.47 8.77 14.58
N PHE A 193 -12.83 8.23 15.62
CA PHE A 193 -13.50 7.52 16.73
C PHE A 193 -14.16 8.43 17.77
#